data_AF-A0AA89AP27-F1
#
_entry.id   AF-A0AA89AP27-F1
#
_cell.length_a   1.000
_cell.length_b   1.000
_cell.length_c   1.000
_cell.angle_alpha   90.00
_cell.angle_beta   90.00
_cell.angle_gamma   90.00
#
_symmetry.space_group_name_H-M   'P 1'
#
loop_
_entity.id
_entity.type
_entity.pdbx_description
1 polymer ?
#
loop_
_entity_poly.entity_id
_entity_poly.type
_entity_poly.pdbx_seq_one_letter_code
_entity_poly.pdbx_strand_id
1 'polypeptide(L)'
;MEVASRPIRVQSIAQSGAAPQVPPEYIQPPETRPNNPTARLANNNPIPSIDLSSAVRDANFLCTEISVACREWGTFRVTNHDAPPKLLDEIRCMGRTFFEACPMDEKLRYSCDTSGAATEVGTAIIADSSCNSDEIGLRIVRSC
;
A
#
# COMPACT_ATOMS: atom_id res chain seq x y z
N MET A 1 10.16 11.69 35.20
CA MET A 1 10.82 10.76 34.26
C MET A 1 9.73 10.32 33.29
N GLU A 2 9.62 11.01 32.16
CA GLU A 2 8.62 10.68 31.14
C GLU A 2 9.13 9.45 30.37
N VAL A 3 8.48 8.31 30.58
CA VAL A 3 8.77 7.12 29.80
C VAL A 3 8.17 7.37 28.43
N ALA A 4 9.00 7.64 27.43
CA ALA A 4 8.57 7.67 26.04
C ALA A 4 7.89 6.34 25.73
N SER A 5 6.55 6.36 25.65
CA SER A 5 5.76 5.17 25.37
C SER A 5 6.05 4.74 23.93
N ARG A 6 6.44 3.47 23.74
CA ARG A 6 6.60 2.93 22.39
C ARG A 6 5.26 3.03 21.67
N PRO A 7 5.21 3.52 20.42
CA PRO A 7 3.96 3.64 19.69
C PRO A 7 3.33 2.25 19.54
N ILE A 8 2.05 2.15 19.92
CA ILE A 8 1.30 0.90 19.80
C ILE A 8 1.04 0.64 18.30
N ARG A 9 1.41 -0.54 17.83
CA ARG A 9 1.22 -0.93 16.42
C ARG A 9 -0.23 -1.31 16.16
N VAL A 10 -0.76 -0.97 14.98
CA VAL A 10 -2.14 -1.32 14.57
C VAL A 10 -2.42 -2.82 14.64
N GLN A 11 -1.40 -3.64 14.36
CA GLN A 11 -1.50 -5.09 14.51
C GLN A 11 -1.80 -5.49 15.96
N SER A 12 -1.09 -4.91 16.94
CA SER A 12 -1.32 -5.18 18.36
C SER A 12 -2.72 -4.77 18.80
N ILE A 13 -3.21 -3.63 18.30
CA ILE A 13 -4.57 -3.14 18.57
C ILE A 13 -5.60 -4.17 18.06
N ALA A 14 -5.47 -4.58 16.80
CA ALA A 14 -6.38 -5.53 16.16
C ALA A 14 -6.37 -6.92 16.84
N GLN A 15 -5.20 -7.42 17.22
CA GLN A 15 -5.05 -8.75 17.83
C GLN A 15 -5.47 -8.79 19.30
N SER A 16 -5.33 -7.68 20.03
CA SER A 16 -5.67 -7.62 21.46
C SER A 16 -7.17 -7.80 21.74
N GLY A 17 -8.03 -7.52 20.76
CA GLY A 17 -9.48 -7.49 20.94
C GLY A 17 -9.97 -6.48 21.99
N ALA A 18 -9.07 -5.64 22.53
CA ALA A 18 -9.34 -4.78 23.68
C ALA A 18 -10.09 -3.50 23.32
N ALA A 19 -10.12 -3.13 22.04
CA ALA A 19 -10.78 -1.93 21.55
C ALA A 19 -12.16 -2.29 20.97
N PRO A 20 -13.27 -1.99 21.67
CA PRO A 20 -14.62 -2.23 21.14
C PRO A 20 -14.96 -1.33 19.95
N GLN A 21 -14.18 -0.26 19.75
CA GLN A 21 -14.30 0.68 18.65
C GLN A 21 -12.91 1.06 18.12
N VAL A 22 -12.84 1.43 16.84
CA VAL A 22 -11.62 1.95 16.22
C VAL A 22 -11.20 3.26 16.91
N PRO A 23 -9.92 3.43 17.30
CA PRO A 23 -9.47 4.66 17.93
C PRO A 23 -9.76 5.89 17.06
N PRO A 24 -10.12 7.05 17.66
CA PRO A 24 -10.51 8.25 16.91
C PRO A 24 -9.48 8.72 15.87
N GLU A 25 -8.19 8.56 16.16
CA GLU A 25 -7.09 8.88 15.24
C GLU A 25 -7.08 8.06 13.94
N TYR A 26 -7.74 6.89 13.89
CA TYR A 26 -7.88 6.11 12.64
C TYR A 26 -9.22 6.35 11.93
N ILE A 27 -10.09 7.20 12.47
CA ILE A 27 -11.38 7.51 11.86
C ILE A 27 -11.19 8.58 10.78
N GLN A 28 -11.39 8.18 9.52
CA GLN A 28 -11.31 9.08 8.39
C GLN A 28 -12.34 10.23 8.44
N PRO A 29 -12.00 11.44 7.95
CA PRO A 29 -12.95 12.54 7.77
C PRO A 29 -14.18 12.12 6.93
N PRO A 30 -15.38 12.65 7.22
CA PRO A 30 -16.63 12.25 6.55
C PRO A 30 -16.56 12.18 5.03
N GLU A 31 -15.82 13.08 4.40
CA GLU A 31 -15.68 13.26 2.96
C GLU A 31 -14.97 12.07 2.29
N THR A 32 -14.04 11.45 3.03
CA THR A 32 -13.18 10.35 2.57
C THR A 32 -13.72 8.96 2.91
N ARG A 33 -14.81 8.89 3.67
CA ARG A 33 -15.38 7.59 4.10
C ARG A 33 -15.98 6.83 2.91
N PRO A 34 -15.85 5.49 2.87
CA PRO A 34 -16.28 4.67 1.74
C PRO A 34 -17.79 4.64 1.49
N ASN A 35 -18.61 5.10 2.45
CA ASN A 35 -20.06 5.23 2.28
C ASN A 35 -20.51 6.53 1.61
N ASN A 36 -19.57 7.36 1.12
CA ASN A 36 -19.92 8.52 0.32
C ASN A 36 -20.62 8.06 -0.97
N PRO A 37 -21.91 8.41 -1.20
CA PRO A 37 -22.68 7.94 -2.37
C PRO A 37 -22.00 8.26 -3.71
N THR A 38 -21.17 9.31 -3.75
CA THR A 38 -20.38 9.69 -4.93
C THR A 38 -19.31 8.67 -5.30
N ALA A 39 -18.72 7.96 -4.32
CA ALA A 39 -17.71 6.93 -4.56
C ALA A 39 -18.28 5.65 -5.17
N ARG A 40 -19.58 5.36 -4.93
CA ARG A 40 -20.27 4.20 -5.51
C ARG A 40 -20.71 4.41 -6.96
N LEU A 41 -20.87 5.66 -7.38
CA LEU A 41 -21.30 6.03 -8.73
C LEU A 41 -20.13 6.13 -9.72
N ALA A 42 -18.90 6.26 -9.22
CA ALA A 42 -17.72 6.56 -10.00
C ALA A 42 -16.88 5.33 -10.37
N ASN A 43 -17.45 4.26 -10.93
CA ASN A 43 -16.80 3.38 -11.93
C ASN A 43 -17.45 1.98 -12.00
N ASN A 44 -18.34 1.79 -12.98
CA ASN A 44 -18.65 0.46 -13.51
C ASN A 44 -17.58 -0.02 -14.51
N ASN A 45 -16.56 0.79 -14.78
CA ASN A 45 -15.48 0.41 -15.67
C ASN A 45 -14.44 -0.40 -14.87
N PRO A 46 -14.20 -1.68 -15.20
CA PRO A 46 -13.16 -2.46 -14.55
C PRO A 46 -11.78 -1.89 -14.88
N ILE A 47 -10.86 -1.94 -13.92
CA ILE A 47 -9.44 -1.61 -14.14
C ILE A 47 -8.93 -2.41 -15.35
N PRO A 48 -8.23 -1.78 -16.32
CA PRO A 48 -7.72 -2.45 -17.51
C PRO A 48 -6.85 -3.66 -17.14
N SER A 49 -6.96 -4.73 -17.93
CA SER A 49 -6.18 -5.96 -17.75
C SER A 49 -5.32 -6.19 -18.99
N ILE A 50 -4.00 -6.22 -18.82
CA ILE A 50 -3.02 -6.35 -19.89
C ILE A 50 -2.42 -7.76 -19.88
N ASP A 51 -2.40 -8.42 -21.04
CA ASP A 51 -1.83 -9.75 -21.23
C ASP A 51 -0.41 -9.64 -21.82
N LEU A 52 0.63 -9.93 -21.02
CA LEU A 52 2.02 -9.82 -21.51
C LEU A 52 2.41 -10.92 -22.49
N SER A 53 1.67 -12.02 -22.57
CA SER A 53 1.92 -13.05 -23.59
C SER A 53 1.63 -12.54 -25.01
N SER A 54 0.87 -11.45 -25.14
CA SER A 54 0.60 -10.78 -26.42
C SER A 54 1.86 -10.19 -27.07
N ALA A 55 2.92 -9.93 -26.30
CA ALA A 55 4.21 -9.45 -26.81
C ALA A 55 4.81 -10.36 -27.88
N VAL A 56 4.56 -11.67 -27.77
CA VAL A 56 5.03 -12.69 -28.73
C VAL A 56 4.34 -12.51 -30.09
N ARG A 57 3.11 -11.99 -30.10
CA ARG A 57 2.32 -11.77 -31.33
C ARG A 57 2.56 -10.39 -31.91
N ASP A 58 2.47 -9.36 -31.07
CA ASP A 58 2.62 -7.96 -31.49
C ASP A 58 3.06 -7.09 -30.30
N ALA A 59 4.37 -6.85 -30.22
CA ALA A 59 4.94 -6.00 -29.19
C ALA A 59 4.52 -4.53 -29.31
N ASN A 60 4.27 -4.03 -30.53
CA ASN A 60 3.87 -2.63 -30.73
C ASN A 60 2.44 -2.40 -30.24
N PHE A 61 1.55 -3.36 -30.48
CA PHE A 61 0.19 -3.33 -29.93
C PHE A 61 0.21 -3.34 -28.40
N LEU A 62 0.98 -4.24 -27.78
CA LEU A 62 1.12 -4.29 -26.32
C LEU A 62 1.64 -2.97 -25.73
N CYS A 63 2.69 -2.38 -26.33
CA CYS A 63 3.19 -1.07 -25.92
C CYS A 63 2.13 0.02 -26.02
N THR A 64 1.28 -0.03 -27.05
CA THR A 64 0.15 0.89 -27.21
C THR A 64 -0.87 0.70 -26.10
N GLU A 65 -1.25 -0.54 -25.78
CA GLU A 65 -2.19 -0.83 -24.68
C GLU A 65 -1.68 -0.35 -23.33
N ILE A 66 -0.39 -0.60 -23.02
CA ILE A 66 0.25 -0.10 -21.80
C ILE A 66 0.24 1.43 -21.77
N SER A 67 0.55 2.08 -22.89
CA SER A 67 0.57 3.55 -22.97
C SER A 67 -0.82 4.16 -22.73
N VAL A 68 -1.87 3.56 -23.30
CA VAL A 68 -3.26 3.98 -23.09
C VAL A 68 -3.67 3.76 -21.64
N ALA A 69 -3.36 2.61 -21.05
CA ALA A 69 -3.68 2.34 -19.65
C ALA A 69 -2.97 3.30 -18.69
N CYS A 70 -1.69 3.60 -18.92
CA CYS A 70 -0.96 4.60 -18.14
C CYS A 70 -1.59 6.00 -18.26
N ARG A 71 -1.96 6.42 -19.47
CA ARG A 71 -2.48 7.77 -19.74
C ARG A 71 -3.90 7.97 -19.23
N GLU A 72 -4.78 6.98 -19.43
CA GLU A 72 -6.20 7.10 -19.14
C GLU A 72 -6.56 6.64 -17.72
N TRP A 73 -5.83 5.67 -17.18
CA TRP A 73 -6.14 5.07 -15.87
C TRP A 73 -5.07 5.30 -14.81
N GLY A 74 -3.80 5.48 -15.21
CA GLY A 74 -2.67 5.53 -14.28
C GLY A 74 -2.34 4.19 -13.60
N THR A 75 -3.16 3.16 -13.82
CA THR A 75 -2.98 1.81 -13.29
C THR A 75 -3.64 0.77 -14.18
N PHE A 76 -3.14 -0.46 -14.13
CA PHE A 76 -3.69 -1.63 -14.83
C PHE A 76 -3.27 -2.91 -14.12
N ARG A 77 -4.03 -3.99 -14.34
CA ARG A 77 -3.69 -5.33 -13.89
C ARG A 77 -2.91 -6.05 -14.98
N VAL A 78 -1.85 -6.75 -14.62
CA VAL A 78 -1.08 -7.56 -15.56
C VAL A 78 -1.46 -9.04 -15.43
N THR A 79 -1.54 -9.74 -16.56
CA THR A 79 -1.81 -11.18 -16.67
C THR A 79 -0.78 -11.84 -17.58
N ASN A 80 -0.56 -13.15 -17.42
CA ASN A 80 0.42 -13.93 -18.17
C ASN A 80 1.84 -13.29 -18.19
N HIS A 81 2.26 -12.72 -17.06
CA HIS A 81 3.57 -12.11 -16.87
C HIS A 81 4.70 -13.13 -16.64
N ASP A 82 4.44 -14.41 -16.91
CA ASP A 82 5.37 -15.55 -16.76
C ASP A 82 5.97 -15.77 -15.36
N ALA A 83 5.50 -15.02 -14.34
CA ALA A 83 5.93 -15.26 -12.98
C ALA A 83 5.25 -16.54 -12.45
N PRO A 84 6.02 -17.52 -11.94
CA PRO A 84 5.45 -18.79 -11.48
C PRO A 84 4.42 -18.56 -10.36
N PRO A 85 3.20 -19.16 -10.45
CA PRO A 85 2.20 -19.02 -9.38
C PRO A 85 2.73 -19.43 -8.01
N LYS A 86 3.56 -20.49 -7.97
CA LYS A 86 4.20 -20.98 -6.75
C LYS A 86 5.09 -19.93 -6.09
N LEU A 87 5.83 -19.14 -6.87
CA LEU A 87 6.67 -18.06 -6.35
C LEU A 87 5.82 -16.99 -5.68
N LEU A 88 4.70 -16.59 -6.30
CA LEU A 88 3.79 -15.61 -5.73
C LEU A 88 3.15 -16.12 -4.42
N ASP A 89 2.80 -17.40 -4.37
CA ASP A 89 2.25 -18.01 -3.16
C ASP A 89 3.28 -18.12 -2.04
N GLU A 90 4.54 -18.44 -2.36
CA GLU A 90 5.66 -18.43 -1.41
C GLU A 90 5.90 -17.02 -0.85
N ILE A 91 5.92 -15.98 -1.70
CA ILE A 91 6.06 -14.59 -1.25
C ILE A 91 4.92 -14.19 -0.31
N ARG A 92 3.67 -14.51 -0.66
CA ARG A 92 2.50 -14.25 0.20
C ARG A 92 2.60 -15.01 1.52
N CYS A 93 3.04 -16.26 1.47
CA CYS A 93 3.22 -17.09 2.64
C CYS A 93 4.27 -16.49 3.58
N MET A 94 5.47 -16.16 3.07
CA MET A 94 6.53 -15.54 3.86
C MET A 94 6.09 -14.22 4.48
N GLY A 95 5.42 -13.35 3.72
CA GLY A 95 4.89 -12.09 4.24
C GLY A 95 3.89 -12.30 5.38
N ARG A 96 2.94 -13.23 5.23
CA ARG A 96 2.01 -13.58 6.31
C ARG A 96 2.74 -14.16 7.52
N THR A 97 3.63 -15.13 7.31
CA THR A 97 4.40 -15.75 8.39
C THR A 97 5.19 -14.70 9.18
N PHE A 98 5.83 -13.74 8.50
CA PHE A 98 6.53 -12.65 9.16
C PHE A 98 5.60 -11.84 10.08
N PHE A 99 4.44 -11.39 9.59
CA PHE A 99 3.55 -10.59 10.43
C PHE A 99 2.82 -11.41 11.50
N GLU A 100 2.40 -12.64 11.20
CA GLU A 100 1.56 -13.47 12.06
C GLU A 100 2.36 -14.29 13.08
N ALA A 101 3.50 -14.86 12.69
CA ALA A 101 4.26 -15.79 13.52
C ALA A 101 5.46 -15.16 14.23
N CYS A 102 6.10 -14.13 13.66
CA CYS A 102 7.25 -13.49 14.32
C CYS A 102 6.79 -12.62 15.51
N PRO A 103 7.52 -12.68 16.64
CA PRO A 103 7.35 -11.76 17.76
C PRO A 103 7.47 -10.29 17.37
N MET A 104 6.84 -9.41 18.15
CA MET A 104 6.83 -7.97 17.86
C MET A 104 8.24 -7.36 17.93
N ASP A 105 9.08 -7.80 18.87
CA ASP A 105 10.45 -7.31 19.01
C ASP A 105 11.31 -7.66 17.78
N GLU A 106 11.12 -8.83 17.16
CA GLU A 106 11.80 -9.18 15.92
C GLU A 106 11.35 -8.30 14.74
N LYS A 107 10.04 -8.06 14.61
CA LYS A 107 9.49 -7.16 13.59
C LYS A 107 10.01 -5.74 13.75
N LEU A 108 10.19 -5.29 14.99
CA LEU A 108 10.68 -3.95 15.31
C LEU A 108 12.17 -3.76 14.98
N ARG A 109 12.96 -4.82 14.81
CA ARG A 109 14.36 -4.71 14.34
C ARG A 109 14.47 -4.13 12.93
N TYR A 110 13.38 -4.21 12.17
CA TYR A 110 13.25 -3.65 10.82
C TYR A 110 12.42 -2.36 10.83
N SER A 111 12.16 -1.74 11.99
CA SER A 111 11.44 -0.46 12.03
C SER A 111 12.26 0.66 11.41
N CYS A 112 11.57 1.61 10.79
CA CYS A 112 12.20 2.84 10.30
C CYS A 112 12.75 3.64 11.48
N ASP A 113 14.07 3.75 11.54
CA ASP A 113 14.75 4.84 12.23
C ASP A 113 14.85 6.00 11.23
N THR A 114 14.60 7.24 11.65
CA THR A 114 14.61 8.47 10.84
C THR A 114 15.95 8.78 10.12
N SER A 115 16.91 7.85 10.12
CA SER A 115 18.28 7.99 9.64
C SER A 115 18.79 6.80 8.78
N GLY A 116 18.01 5.75 8.53
CA GLY A 116 18.51 4.49 7.95
C GLY A 116 18.01 4.15 6.53
N ALA A 117 18.84 3.45 5.75
CA ALA A 117 18.50 2.93 4.42
C ALA A 117 17.39 1.87 4.47
N ALA A 118 16.56 1.84 3.43
CA ALA A 118 15.26 1.16 3.41
C ALA A 118 15.32 -0.37 3.57
N THR A 119 15.16 -0.86 4.80
CA THR A 119 14.61 -2.18 5.12
C THR A 119 13.51 -1.95 6.16
N GLU A 120 12.30 -1.65 5.68
CA GLU A 120 11.35 -0.88 6.49
C GLU A 120 10.07 -1.67 6.83
N VAL A 121 9.78 -1.75 8.12
CA VAL A 121 8.51 -2.16 8.71
C VAL A 121 7.93 -0.96 9.45
N GLY A 122 6.97 -0.30 8.82
CA GLY A 122 6.33 0.91 9.35
C GLY A 122 4.83 0.71 9.57
N THR A 123 4.28 1.43 10.54
CA THR A 123 2.86 1.79 10.53
C THR A 123 2.83 3.27 10.17
N ALA A 124 1.99 3.68 9.22
CA ALA A 124 1.76 5.10 8.98
C ALA A 124 1.25 5.71 10.29
N ILE A 125 2.09 6.51 10.94
CA ILE A 125 1.67 7.42 12.00
C ILE A 125 1.09 8.62 11.25
N ILE A 126 -0.14 9.03 11.57
CA ILE A 126 -0.64 10.32 11.08
C ILE A 126 0.33 11.35 11.65
N ALA A 127 1.15 11.94 10.78
CA ALA A 127 2.08 12.98 11.16
C ALA A 127 1.27 14.07 11.86
N ASP A 128 1.69 14.42 13.08
CA ASP A 128 1.15 15.56 13.78
C ASP A 128 1.23 16.77 12.84
N SER A 129 0.18 17.58 12.82
CA SER A 129 -0.16 18.60 11.81
C SER A 129 0.76 19.83 11.82
N SER A 130 2.08 19.60 11.83
CA SER A 130 3.13 20.61 11.71
C SER A 130 4.03 20.40 10.48
N CYS A 131 3.85 19.32 9.72
CA CYS A 131 4.56 19.13 8.45
C CYS A 131 3.69 19.64 7.29
N ASN A 132 4.06 20.82 6.78
CA ASN A 132 3.33 21.54 5.75
C ASN A 132 3.20 20.69 4.47
N SER A 133 1.95 20.45 4.05
CA SER A 133 1.57 19.52 2.98
C SER A 133 2.06 19.89 1.56
N ASP A 134 2.72 21.03 1.40
CA ASP A 134 3.04 21.60 0.10
C ASP A 134 4.35 21.07 -0.52
N GLU A 135 5.23 20.40 0.25
CA GLU A 135 6.57 20.01 -0.26
C GLU A 135 6.66 18.54 -0.71
N ILE A 136 5.73 17.67 -0.32
CA ILE A 136 5.82 16.23 -0.62
C ILE A 136 5.27 15.90 -2.02
N GLY A 137 4.29 16.67 -2.51
CA GLY A 137 3.66 16.44 -3.82
C GLY A 137 4.51 16.78 -5.03
N LEU A 138 5.58 17.58 -4.86
CA LEU A 138 6.34 18.15 -6.00
C LEU A 138 7.62 17.37 -6.35
N ARG A 139 8.05 16.42 -5.52
CA ARG A 139 9.27 15.62 -5.79
C ARG A 139 9.03 14.35 -6.60
N ILE A 140 7.82 13.79 -6.59
CA ILE A 140 7.53 12.54 -7.33
C ILE A 140 7.37 12.81 -8.84
N VAL A 141 6.96 14.01 -9.24
CA VAL A 141 6.68 14.34 -10.66
C VAL A 141 7.91 14.83 -11.43
N ARG A 142 9.08 15.01 -10.78
CA ARG A 142 10.30 15.52 -11.44
C ARG A 142 11.32 14.45 -11.85
N SER A 143 10.99 13.17 -11.69
CA SER A 143 11.89 12.06 -12.09
C SER A 143 11.21 11.02 -12.98
N CYS A 144 10.22 11.43 -13.77
CA CYS A 144 9.79 10.71 -14.97
C CYS A 144 10.03 11.60 -16.19
#